data_AF-A0A7K0EJH4-F1
#
_entry.id   AF-A0A7K0EJH4-F1
#
_cell.length_a   1.000
_cell.length_b   1.000
_cell.length_c   1.000
_cell.angle_alpha   90.00
_cell.angle_beta   90.00
_cell.angle_gamma   90.00
#
_symmetry.space_group_name_H-M   'P 1'
#
loop_
_entity.id
_entity.type
_entity.pdbx_description
1 polymer ?
#
loop_
_entity_poly.entity_id
_entity_poly.type
_entity_poly.pdbx_seq_one_letter_code
_entity_poly.pdbx_strand_id
1 'polypeptide(L)'
;MTKKLSIKRAKRLLKIDESKLDRYLQFYANETTYEDFTESEQQKLEQYSKAWGMLRMGRTEDMVRSVLMKDYAIQDRMARYLVEECKLLFGAVEETDKEGRRQASIAYYDLLSNIAFKEKDIKEARECRREADELAGLYQQEVQGLDPVDFQKPGKYVFINNVNVYKKQQGLEWDE
;
A
#
# COMPACT_ATOMS: atom_id res chain seq x y z
N MET A 1 23.61 4.95 9.62
CA MET A 1 23.26 4.40 8.29
C MET A 1 22.84 2.95 8.44
N THR A 2 21.54 2.69 8.60
CA THR A 2 20.98 1.34 8.72
C THR A 2 21.11 0.67 7.35
N LYS A 3 21.88 -0.41 7.23
CA LYS A 3 21.99 -1.20 6.00
C LYS A 3 20.58 -1.70 5.63
N LYS A 4 19.94 -1.11 4.62
CA LYS A 4 18.67 -1.61 4.08
C LYS A 4 18.90 -3.07 3.66
N LEU A 5 18.28 -4.01 4.38
CA LEU A 5 18.27 -5.39 3.96
C LEU A 5 17.49 -5.45 2.65
N SER A 6 18.20 -5.75 1.57
CA SER A 6 17.58 -5.98 0.27
C SER A 6 16.48 -7.03 0.39
N ILE A 7 15.32 -6.79 -0.22
CA ILE A 7 14.17 -7.71 -0.23
C ILE A 7 14.62 -9.11 -0.68
N LYS A 8 15.53 -9.18 -1.65
CA LYS A 8 16.14 -10.43 -2.12
C LYS A 8 16.95 -11.15 -1.04
N ARG A 9 17.70 -10.40 -0.22
CA ARG A 9 18.45 -10.98 0.92
C ARG A 9 17.52 -11.44 2.03
N ALA A 10 16.45 -10.69 2.31
CA ALA A 10 15.45 -11.07 3.32
C ALA A 10 14.71 -12.36 2.93
N LYS A 11 14.26 -12.49 1.68
CA LYS A 11 13.57 -13.71 1.20
C LYS A 11 14.48 -14.94 1.16
N ARG A 12 15.74 -14.77 0.75
CA ARG A 12 16.73 -15.84 0.79
C ARG A 12 17.03 -16.33 2.22
N LEU A 13 17.07 -15.41 3.18
CA LEU A 13 17.21 -15.74 4.60
C LEU A 13 16.00 -16.52 5.12
N LEU A 14 14.80 -16.17 4.65
CA LEU A 14 13.52 -16.75 5.05
C LEU A 14 13.09 -17.99 4.24
N LYS A 15 13.88 -18.42 3.24
CA LYS A 15 13.57 -19.53 2.31
C LYS A 15 12.20 -19.39 1.61
N ILE A 16 11.82 -18.16 1.26
CA ILE A 16 10.59 -17.88 0.50
C ILE A 16 10.93 -17.91 -1.00
N ASP A 17 10.12 -18.59 -1.81
CA ASP A 17 10.29 -18.64 -3.26
C ASP A 17 10.25 -17.24 -3.89
N GLU A 18 11.16 -16.98 -4.84
CA GLU A 18 11.20 -15.73 -5.59
C GLU A 18 9.97 -15.65 -6.51
N SER A 19 9.09 -14.69 -6.23
CA SER A 19 7.90 -14.44 -7.06
C SER A 19 8.28 -13.60 -8.27
N LYS A 20 7.56 -13.76 -9.39
CA LYS A 20 7.65 -12.87 -10.56
C LYS A 20 7.47 -11.39 -10.21
N LEU A 21 6.78 -11.08 -9.11
CA LEU A 21 6.56 -9.72 -8.62
C LEU A 21 7.76 -9.14 -7.86
N ASP A 22 8.71 -9.98 -7.43
CA ASP A 22 9.82 -9.55 -6.58
C ASP A 22 10.77 -8.60 -7.28
N ARG A 23 10.92 -8.74 -8.60
CA ARG A 23 11.71 -7.82 -9.41
C ARG A 23 11.09 -6.43 -9.44
N TYR A 24 9.77 -6.34 -9.57
CA TYR A 24 9.03 -5.08 -9.52
C TYR A 24 9.04 -4.47 -8.10
N LEU A 25 8.94 -5.30 -7.06
CA LEU A 25 9.09 -4.83 -5.66
C LEU A 25 10.49 -4.28 -5.39
N GLN A 26 11.54 -4.89 -5.95
CA GLN A 26 12.92 -4.39 -5.85
C GLN A 26 13.09 -3.03 -6.55
N PHE A 27 12.41 -2.81 -7.68
CA PHE A 27 12.36 -1.49 -8.33
C PHE A 27 11.74 -0.43 -7.42
N TYR A 28 10.56 -0.70 -6.84
CA TYR A 28 9.91 0.24 -5.90
C TYR A 28 10.70 0.45 -4.60
N ALA A 29 11.53 -0.52 -4.20
CA ALA A 29 12.46 -0.39 -3.07
C ALA A 29 13.75 0.39 -3.39
N ASN A 30 13.92 0.85 -4.64
CA ASN A 30 15.16 1.45 -5.17
C ASN A 30 16.38 0.51 -5.13
N GLU A 31 16.16 -0.80 -5.24
CA GLU A 31 17.22 -1.81 -5.33
C GLU A 31 17.64 -2.09 -6.78
N THR A 32 16.78 -1.74 -7.75
CA THR A 32 16.99 -1.94 -9.20
C THR A 32 16.56 -0.71 -9.97
N THR A 33 17.20 -0.47 -11.11
CA THR A 33 16.97 0.71 -11.95
C THR A 33 16.04 0.35 -13.11
N TYR A 34 15.37 1.35 -13.69
CA TYR A 34 14.47 1.15 -14.83
C TYR A 34 15.20 0.55 -16.05
N GLU A 35 16.48 0.87 -16.22
CA GLU A 35 17.36 0.38 -17.29
C GLU A 35 17.70 -1.12 -17.15
N ASP A 36 17.52 -1.70 -15.95
CA ASP A 36 17.79 -3.12 -15.68
C ASP A 36 16.63 -4.04 -16.11
N PHE A 37 15.54 -3.47 -16.63
CA PHE A 37 14.36 -4.20 -17.10
C PHE A 37 14.35 -4.36 -18.62
N THR A 38 13.86 -5.51 -19.07
CA THR A 38 13.56 -5.73 -20.50
C THR A 38 12.38 -4.85 -20.96
N GLU A 39 12.28 -4.57 -22.26
CA GLU A 39 11.18 -3.74 -22.82
C GLU A 39 9.79 -4.28 -22.44
N SER A 40 9.62 -5.60 -22.37
CA SER A 40 8.37 -6.23 -21.93
C SER A 40 8.09 -6.01 -20.44
N GLU A 41 9.12 -6.02 -19.59
CA GLU A 41 8.96 -5.76 -18.16
C GLU A 41 8.70 -4.27 -17.90
N GLN A 42 9.30 -3.38 -18.68
CA GLN A 42 9.04 -1.93 -18.64
C GLN A 42 7.60 -1.61 -19.01
N GLN A 43 7.06 -2.21 -20.07
CA GLN A 43 5.64 -2.09 -20.42
C GLN A 43 4.71 -2.56 -19.30
N LYS A 44 5.04 -3.67 -18.63
CA LYS A 44 4.25 -4.12 -17.47
C LYS A 44 4.30 -3.14 -16.31
N LEU A 45 5.46 -2.52 -16.08
CA LEU A 45 5.63 -1.52 -15.02
C LEU A 45 4.78 -0.27 -15.29
N GLU A 46 4.71 0.15 -16.55
CA GLU A 46 3.80 1.20 -17.00
C GLU A 46 2.33 0.82 -16.81
N GLN A 47 1.95 -0.41 -17.19
CA GLN A 47 0.60 -0.95 -17.00
C GLN A 47 0.20 -0.97 -15.53
N TYR A 48 1.09 -1.42 -14.62
CA TYR A 48 0.85 -1.41 -13.18
C TYR A 48 0.71 0.02 -12.64
N SER A 49 1.57 0.95 -13.07
CA SER A 49 1.50 2.36 -12.67
C SER A 49 0.18 3.00 -13.09
N LYS A 50 -0.26 2.74 -14.33
CA LYS A 50 -1.51 3.27 -14.88
C LYS A 50 -2.74 2.65 -14.22
N ALA A 51 -2.74 1.34 -14.02
CA ALA A 51 -3.79 0.64 -13.27
C ALA A 51 -3.92 1.21 -11.85
N TRP A 52 -2.79 1.37 -11.15
CA TRP A 52 -2.75 1.92 -9.80
C TRP A 52 -3.23 3.38 -9.74
N GLY A 53 -2.79 4.22 -10.68
CA GLY A 53 -3.26 5.60 -10.78
C GLY A 53 -4.78 5.69 -10.91
N MET A 54 -5.38 4.84 -11.74
CA MET A 54 -6.84 4.80 -11.91
C MET A 54 -7.57 4.27 -10.69
N LEU A 55 -7.05 3.23 -10.04
CA LEU A 55 -7.62 2.69 -8.81
C LEU A 55 -7.57 3.74 -7.67
N ARG A 56 -6.46 4.48 -7.55
CA ARG A 56 -6.31 5.57 -6.57
C ARG A 56 -7.25 6.76 -6.85
N MET A 57 -7.60 7.01 -8.12
CA MET A 57 -8.63 7.98 -8.50
C MET A 57 -10.06 7.51 -8.21
N GLY A 58 -10.25 6.33 -7.60
CA GLY A 58 -11.57 5.80 -7.26
C GLY A 58 -12.34 5.22 -8.44
N ARG A 59 -11.66 4.89 -9.55
CA ARG A 59 -12.29 4.18 -10.67
C ARG A 59 -12.56 2.73 -10.28
N THR A 60 -13.69 2.19 -10.73
CA THR A 60 -14.02 0.77 -10.49
C THR A 60 -13.09 -0.14 -11.28
N GLU A 61 -12.89 -1.36 -10.79
CA GLU A 61 -12.03 -2.34 -11.46
C GLU A 61 -12.48 -2.64 -12.89
N ASP A 62 -13.79 -2.64 -13.14
CA ASP A 62 -14.36 -2.85 -14.48
C ASP A 62 -13.95 -1.73 -15.45
N MET A 63 -13.94 -0.48 -14.98
CA MET A 63 -13.47 0.66 -15.77
C MET A 63 -11.96 0.58 -16.01
N VAL A 64 -11.19 0.24 -14.98
CA VAL A 64 -9.73 0.09 -15.11
C VAL A 64 -9.39 -1.02 -16.10
N ARG A 65 -10.04 -2.18 -16.02
CA ARG A 65 -9.88 -3.28 -16.97
C ARG A 65 -10.24 -2.87 -18.40
N SER A 66 -11.36 -2.16 -18.57
CA SER A 66 -11.80 -1.67 -19.89
C SER A 66 -10.78 -0.72 -20.53
N VAL A 67 -10.19 0.18 -19.73
CA VAL A 67 -9.15 1.10 -20.18
C VAL A 67 -7.85 0.36 -20.51
N LEU A 68 -7.43 -0.58 -19.67
CA LEU A 68 -6.22 -1.38 -19.92
C LEU A 68 -6.36 -2.23 -21.20
N MET A 69 -7.53 -2.83 -21.42
CA MET A 69 -7.81 -3.58 -22.65
C MET A 69 -7.75 -2.70 -23.89
N LYS A 70 -8.29 -1.48 -23.81
CA LYS A 70 -8.29 -0.53 -24.94
C LYS A 70 -6.90 0.00 -25.25
N ASP A 71 -6.16 0.42 -24.23
CA ASP A 71 -4.90 1.14 -24.42
C ASP A 71 -3.73 0.20 -24.73
N TYR A 72 -3.75 -1.04 -24.20
CA TYR A 72 -2.68 -2.02 -24.40
C TYR A 72 -3.09 -3.21 -25.27
N ALA A 73 -4.30 -3.19 -25.86
CA ALA A 73 -4.83 -4.26 -26.70
C ALA A 73 -4.75 -5.67 -26.07
N ILE A 74 -4.91 -5.75 -24.75
CA ILE A 74 -4.85 -7.02 -23.99
C ILE A 74 -6.23 -7.64 -23.78
N GLN A 75 -6.26 -8.96 -23.57
CA GLN A 75 -7.49 -9.69 -23.25
C GLN A 75 -7.98 -9.42 -21.81
N ASP A 76 -9.30 -9.52 -21.55
CA ASP A 76 -9.89 -9.28 -20.21
C ASP A 76 -9.23 -10.14 -19.12
N ARG A 77 -8.93 -11.40 -19.43
CA ARG A 77 -8.24 -12.28 -18.48
C ARG A 77 -6.89 -11.72 -18.05
N MET A 78 -6.12 -11.16 -18.99
CA MET A 78 -4.82 -10.55 -18.69
C MET A 78 -5.00 -9.23 -17.93
N ALA A 79 -5.96 -8.40 -18.31
CA ALA A 79 -6.28 -7.16 -17.60
C ALA A 79 -6.68 -7.43 -16.15
N ARG A 80 -7.44 -8.51 -15.89
CA ARG A 80 -7.80 -8.94 -14.54
C ARG A 80 -6.55 -9.36 -13.74
N TYR A 81 -5.66 -10.15 -14.33
CA TYR A 81 -4.41 -10.50 -13.65
C TYR A 81 -3.56 -9.26 -13.33
N LEU A 82 -3.46 -8.30 -14.24
CA LEU A 82 -2.71 -7.06 -14.00
C LEU A 82 -3.29 -6.24 -12.85
N VAL A 83 -4.62 -6.17 -12.73
CA VAL A 83 -5.28 -5.47 -11.61
C VAL A 83 -5.01 -6.18 -10.28
N GLU A 84 -5.07 -7.51 -10.24
CA GLU A 84 -4.75 -8.28 -9.03
C GLU A 84 -3.27 -8.20 -8.64
N GLU A 85 -2.37 -8.28 -9.63
CA GLU A 85 -0.93 -8.08 -9.43
C GLU A 85 -0.60 -6.66 -8.96
N CYS A 86 -1.32 -5.66 -9.46
CA CYS A 86 -1.23 -4.27 -9.03
C CYS A 86 -1.63 -4.11 -7.55
N LYS A 87 -2.74 -4.74 -7.11
CA LYS A 87 -3.12 -4.78 -5.70
C LYS A 87 -2.09 -5.48 -4.83
N LEU A 88 -1.44 -6.53 -5.32
CA LEU A 88 -0.35 -7.21 -4.60
C LEU A 88 0.92 -6.34 -4.49
N LEU A 89 1.22 -5.52 -5.50
CA LEU A 89 2.40 -4.66 -5.53
C LEU A 89 2.23 -3.40 -4.67
N PHE A 90 1.05 -2.79 -4.68
CA PHE A 90 0.81 -1.48 -4.04
C PHE A 90 -0.15 -1.54 -2.84
N GLY A 91 -0.75 -2.70 -2.57
CA GLY A 91 -1.81 -2.89 -1.58
C GLY A 91 -3.20 -2.89 -2.20
N ALA A 92 -4.16 -3.59 -1.58
CA ALA A 92 -5.55 -3.48 -1.98
C ALA A 92 -6.07 -2.09 -1.61
N VAL A 93 -6.68 -1.37 -2.56
CA VAL A 93 -7.29 -0.05 -2.29
C VAL A 93 -8.39 -0.15 -1.22
N GLU A 94 -9.03 -1.32 -1.13
CA GLU A 94 -10.05 -1.64 -0.11
C GLU A 94 -9.45 -1.89 1.28
N GLU A 95 -8.20 -2.34 1.37
CA GLU A 95 -7.42 -2.45 2.61
C GLU A 95 -6.67 -1.16 2.95
N THR A 96 -6.92 -0.07 2.23
CA THR A 96 -6.44 1.24 2.67
C THR A 96 -7.20 1.59 3.94
N ASP A 97 -6.62 1.16 5.06
CA ASP A 97 -6.97 1.52 6.41
C ASP A 97 -7.37 2.99 6.42
N LYS A 98 -8.37 3.37 7.23
CA LYS A 98 -8.79 4.77 7.36
C LYS A 98 -7.57 5.66 7.59
N GLU A 99 -6.53 5.12 8.23
CA GLU A 99 -5.20 5.70 8.35
C GLU A 99 -4.46 5.85 7.01
N GLY A 100 -4.30 4.80 6.20
CA GLY A 100 -3.65 4.89 4.89
C GLY A 100 -4.30 5.89 3.94
N ARG A 101 -5.64 6.00 3.95
CA ARG A 101 -6.36 6.98 3.12
C ARG A 101 -6.13 8.39 3.64
N ARG A 102 -6.11 8.57 4.96
CA ARG A 102 -5.76 9.83 5.61
C ARG A 102 -4.35 10.27 5.27
N GLN A 103 -3.36 9.38 5.36
CA GLN A 103 -1.97 9.64 4.99
C GLN A 103 -1.81 10.00 3.50
N ALA A 104 -2.51 9.28 2.62
CA ALA A 104 -2.52 9.57 1.18
C ALA A 104 -3.14 10.93 0.86
N SER A 105 -4.20 11.32 1.58
CA SER A 105 -4.83 12.63 1.46
C SER A 105 -3.93 13.75 2.01
N ILE A 106 -3.28 13.56 3.16
CA ILE A 106 -2.30 14.52 3.72
C ILE A 106 -1.20 14.81 2.68
N ALA A 107 -0.59 13.76 2.13
CA ALA A 107 0.47 13.91 1.13
C ALA A 107 0.01 14.61 -0.16
N TYR A 108 -1.25 14.40 -0.55
CA TYR A 108 -1.85 15.03 -1.72
C TYR A 108 -2.07 16.53 -1.50
N TYR A 109 -2.65 16.91 -0.37
CA TYR A 109 -2.88 18.31 -0.01
C TYR A 109 -1.58 19.09 0.23
N ASP A 110 -0.57 18.43 0.81
CA ASP A 110 0.77 19.02 0.92
C ASP A 110 1.40 19.29 -0.46
N LEU A 111 1.22 18.39 -1.42
CA LEU A 111 1.69 18.60 -2.78
C LEU A 111 0.97 19.78 -3.44
N LEU A 112 -0.36 19.85 -3.33
CA LEU A 112 -1.15 20.96 -3.86
C LEU A 112 -0.77 22.30 -3.22
N SER A 113 -0.54 22.32 -1.91
CA SER A 113 -0.06 23.51 -1.20
C SER A 113 1.27 24.01 -1.76
N ASN A 114 2.22 23.09 -2.01
CA ASN A 114 3.51 23.43 -2.61
C ASN A 114 3.40 23.93 -4.06
N ILE A 115 2.46 23.40 -4.84
CA ILE A 115 2.20 23.86 -6.20
C ILE A 115 1.60 25.27 -6.18
N ALA A 116 0.53 25.49 -5.41
CA ALA A 116 -0.11 26.79 -5.25
C ALA A 116 0.87 27.85 -4.72
N PHE A 117 1.76 27.48 -3.79
CA PHE A 117 2.80 28.37 -3.29
C PHE A 117 3.80 28.77 -4.38
N LYS A 118 4.20 27.84 -5.25
CA LYS A 118 5.07 28.13 -6.41
C LYS A 118 4.39 29.03 -7.44
N GLU A 119 3.08 28.88 -7.61
CA GLU A 119 2.25 29.72 -8.48
C GLU A 119 1.90 31.09 -7.86
N LYS A 120 2.39 31.35 -6.63
CA LYS A 120 2.10 32.55 -5.83
C LYS A 120 0.63 32.69 -5.45
N ASP A 121 -0.16 31.63 -5.56
CA ASP A 121 -1.50 31.57 -4.98
C ASP A 121 -1.40 31.18 -3.51
N ILE A 122 -1.09 32.19 -2.69
CA ILE A 122 -0.87 32.01 -1.26
C ILE A 122 -2.17 31.62 -0.52
N LYS A 123 -3.32 32.01 -1.07
CA LYS A 123 -4.62 31.70 -0.46
C LYS A 123 -4.92 30.21 -0.61
N GLU A 124 -4.78 29.68 -1.82
CA GLU A 124 -5.00 28.27 -2.11
C GLU A 124 -3.95 27.38 -1.41
N ALA A 125 -2.70 27.86 -1.34
CA ALA A 125 -1.64 27.17 -0.60
C ALA A 125 -1.97 27.00 0.88
N ARG A 126 -2.56 28.03 1.49
CA ARG A 126 -2.95 28.02 2.91
C ARG A 126 -4.15 27.10 3.16
N GLU A 127 -5.14 27.10 2.29
CA GLU A 127 -6.32 26.21 2.43
C GLU A 127 -5.91 24.74 2.27
N CYS A 128 -5.13 24.40 1.23
CA CYS A 128 -4.61 23.05 1.05
C CYS A 128 -3.78 22.59 2.28
N ARG A 129 -2.95 23.47 2.84
CA ARG A 129 -2.16 23.13 4.04
C ARG A 129 -3.04 22.89 5.26
N ARG A 130 -4.10 23.69 5.44
CA ARG A 130 -5.05 23.53 6.55
C ARG A 130 -5.78 22.20 6.47
N GLU A 131 -6.21 21.77 5.28
CA GLU A 131 -6.85 20.45 5.11
C GLU A 131 -5.89 19.29 5.43
N ALA A 132 -4.59 19.43 5.09
CA ALA A 132 -3.57 18.46 5.50
C ALA A 132 -3.39 18.40 7.03
N ASP A 133 -3.32 19.55 7.69
CA ASP A 133 -3.13 19.66 9.15
C ASP A 133 -4.36 19.14 9.93
N GLU A 134 -5.58 19.37 9.43
CA GLU A 134 -6.82 18.82 9.98
C GLU A 134 -6.85 17.29 9.87
N LEU A 135 -6.46 16.74 8.73
CA LEU A 135 -6.35 15.29 8.53
C LEU A 135 -5.23 14.68 9.39
N ALA A 136 -4.15 15.40 9.65
CA ALA A 136 -3.08 14.95 10.55
C ALA A 136 -3.51 14.92 12.02
N GLY A 137 -4.67 15.48 12.36
CA GLY A 137 -5.18 15.50 13.73
C GLY A 137 -4.42 16.46 14.65
N LEU A 138 -3.66 17.42 14.10
CA LEU A 138 -2.83 18.37 14.87
C LEU A 138 -3.66 19.27 15.81
N TYR A 139 -4.96 19.40 15.54
CA TYR A 139 -5.89 20.18 16.36
C TYR A 139 -6.72 19.32 17.33
N GLN A 140 -6.52 17.99 17.35
CA GLN A 140 -7.22 17.09 18.26
C GLN A 140 -6.43 16.91 19.56
N GLN A 141 -7.12 17.00 20.70
CA GLN A 141 -6.53 16.64 22.00
C GLN A 141 -6.27 15.12 22.03
N GLU A 142 -5.04 14.72 22.33
CA GLU A 142 -4.73 13.32 22.61
C GLU A 142 -5.50 12.87 23.86
N VAL A 143 -6.46 11.96 23.68
CA VAL A 143 -7.20 11.36 24.79
C VAL A 143 -6.26 10.36 25.48
N GLN A 144 -5.56 10.79 26.52
CA GLN A 144 -4.83 9.87 27.40
C GLN A 144 -5.80 9.23 28.40
N GLY A 145 -6.08 7.94 28.25
CA GLY A 145 -6.86 7.16 29.21
C GLY A 145 -7.34 5.82 28.65
N LEU A 146 -7.72 4.90 29.56
CA LEU A 146 -8.46 3.67 29.22
C LEU A 146 -9.95 4.02 29.11
N ASP A 147 -10.58 3.75 27.97
CA ASP A 147 -12.02 3.95 27.78
C ASP A 147 -12.80 2.88 28.60
N PRO A 148 -13.60 3.28 29.61
CA PRO A 148 -14.38 2.34 30.43
C PRO A 148 -15.39 1.52 29.61
N VAL A 149 -15.79 2.01 28.43
CA VAL A 149 -16.74 1.35 27.53
C VAL A 149 -16.12 0.11 26.87
N ASP A 150 -14.80 0.06 26.73
CA ASP A 150 -14.13 -1.10 26.13
C ASP A 150 -14.16 -2.34 27.04
N PHE A 151 -14.37 -2.18 28.34
CA PHE A 151 -14.60 -3.29 29.29
C PHE A 151 -16.04 -3.83 29.25
N GLN A 152 -16.98 -3.10 28.65
CA GLN A 152 -18.39 -3.50 28.55
C GLN A 152 -18.68 -4.29 27.26
N LYS A 153 -17.78 -4.22 26.26
CA LYS A 153 -17.92 -4.99 25.02
C LYS A 153 -17.48 -6.44 25.28
N PRO A 154 -18.32 -7.45 24.97
CA PRO A 154 -17.94 -8.84 25.13
C PRO A 154 -16.72 -9.13 24.24
N GLY A 155 -15.63 -9.61 24.85
CA GLY A 155 -14.42 -10.00 24.14
C GLY A 155 -14.75 -11.05 23.08
N LYS A 156 -14.50 -10.72 21.81
CA LYS A 156 -14.74 -11.65 20.70
C LYS A 156 -13.54 -12.59 20.59
N TYR A 157 -13.55 -13.67 21.36
CA TYR A 157 -12.54 -14.71 21.28
C TYR A 157 -12.77 -15.54 20.01
N VAL A 158 -11.90 -15.35 19.01
CA VAL A 158 -11.90 -16.16 17.80
C VAL A 158 -10.99 -17.37 18.05
N PHE A 159 -11.58 -18.53 18.28
CA PHE A 159 -10.85 -19.79 18.36
C PHE A 159 -10.44 -20.21 16.96
N ILE A 160 -9.20 -19.92 16.58
CA ILE A 160 -8.62 -20.36 15.30
C ILE A 160 -7.95 -21.71 15.55
N ASN A 161 -8.55 -22.79 15.05
CA ASN A 161 -7.90 -24.11 15.00
C ASN A 161 -6.84 -24.15 13.88
N ASN A 162 -5.75 -23.40 14.08
CA ASN A 162 -4.60 -23.44 13.19
C ASN A 162 -3.57 -24.42 13.77
N VAL A 163 -3.32 -25.52 13.05
CA VAL A 163 -2.37 -26.58 13.44
C VAL A 163 -0.96 -26.04 13.68
N ASN A 164 -0.58 -24.95 13.00
CA ASN A 164 0.72 -24.30 13.19
C ASN A 164 0.81 -23.50 14.51
N VAL A 165 -0.32 -23.04 15.05
CA VAL A 165 -0.38 -22.38 16.37
C VAL A 165 -0.25 -23.43 17.48
N TYR A 166 -0.87 -24.61 17.30
CA TYR A 166 -0.73 -25.75 18.19
C TYR A 166 0.72 -26.26 18.30
N LYS A 167 1.42 -26.39 17.16
CA LYS A 167 2.85 -26.77 17.16
C LYS A 167 3.74 -25.74 17.86
N LYS A 168 3.38 -24.46 17.80
CA LYS A 168 4.13 -23.38 18.46
C LYS A 168 3.90 -23.36 19.98
N GLN A 169 2.73 -23.79 20.44
CA GLN A 169 2.42 -23.95 21.87
C GLN A 169 3.05 -25.21 22.47
N GLN A 170 3.07 -26.34 21.75
CA GLN A 170 3.73 -27.57 22.23
C GLN A 170 5.27 -27.45 22.30
N GLY A 171 5.88 -26.52 21.58
CA GLY A 171 7.31 -26.24 21.68
C GLY A 171 7.72 -25.44 22.94
N LEU A 172 6.77 -25.00 23.76
CA LEU A 172 7.01 -24.26 25.01
C LEU A 172 6.93 -25.15 26.26
N GLU A 173 6.63 -26.45 26.12
CA GLU A 173 6.52 -27.41 27.24
C GLU A 173 7.81 -28.21 27.52
N TRP A 174 8.96 -27.82 26.96
CA TRP A 174 10.25 -28.46 27.26
C TRP A 174 11.28 -27.41 27.69
N ASP A 175 11.14 -26.94 28.92
CA ASP A 175 12.23 -26.40 29.75
C ASP A 175 11.80 -26.62 31.22
N GLU A 176 12.04 -27.84 31.73
CA GLU A 176 12.19 -28.11 33.18
C GLU A 176 13.65 -27.86 33.59
#